data_AF-A0A6B2CSM3-F1
#
_entry.id   AF-A0A6B2CSM3-F1
#
_cell.length_a   1.000
_cell.length_b   1.000
_cell.length_c   1.000
_cell.angle_alpha   90.00
_cell.angle_beta   90.00
_cell.angle_gamma   90.00
#
_symmetry.space_group_name_H-M   'P 1'
#
loop_
_entity.id
_entity.type
_entity.pdbx_description
1 polymer ?
#
loop_
_entity_poly.entity_id
_entity_poly.type
_entity_poly.pdbx_seq_one_letter_code
_entity_poly.pdbx_strand_id
1 'polypeptide(L)'
;EKFKQYGFEPIKEATVAGLEGAYLDAVLDRSIDGALLIAESKLLTAIKRLVDSSKVTSHRDVMLILNDLVGRVGPDVGAALKLVDAVAKLAETQIDTSKLQEHASKYAFLIEKNIEALFKPPAEAIAQTRKEIPLVF
;
A
#
# COMPACT_ATOMS: atom_id res chain seq x y z
N GLU A 1 -18.56 -17.12 8.09
CA GLU A 1 -18.10 -18.34 7.39
C GLU A 1 -18.12 -18.21 5.86
N LYS A 2 -19.13 -17.56 5.27
CA LYS A 2 -19.25 -17.30 3.82
C LYS A 2 -17.97 -16.82 3.13
N PHE A 3 -17.18 -15.94 3.74
CA PHE A 3 -15.96 -15.41 3.11
C PHE A 3 -14.75 -16.36 3.13
N LYS A 4 -14.73 -17.34 4.04
CA LYS A 4 -13.63 -18.33 4.11
C LYS A 4 -13.57 -19.23 2.88
N GLN A 5 -14.71 -19.52 2.25
CA GLN A 5 -14.77 -20.36 1.05
C GLN A 5 -14.05 -19.73 -0.16
N TYR A 6 -13.90 -18.41 -0.17
CA TYR A 6 -13.18 -17.66 -1.20
C TYR A 6 -11.69 -17.45 -0.83
N GLY A 7 -11.24 -18.01 0.29
CA GLY A 7 -9.88 -17.88 0.81
C GLY A 7 -9.60 -16.58 1.56
N PHE A 8 -10.63 -15.85 1.99
CA PHE A 8 -10.44 -14.64 2.79
C PHE A 8 -10.24 -14.95 4.27
N GLU A 9 -9.31 -14.22 4.89
CA GLU A 9 -9.04 -14.30 6.32
C GLU A 9 -9.76 -13.18 7.06
N PRO A 10 -10.48 -13.48 8.16
CA PRO A 10 -11.12 -12.45 8.97
C PRO A 10 -10.06 -11.64 9.72
N ILE A 11 -10.23 -10.32 9.72
CA ILE A 11 -9.45 -9.43 10.57
C ILE A 11 -9.86 -9.69 12.02
N LYS A 12 -8.88 -10.04 12.86
CA LYS A 12 -9.12 -10.37 14.28
C LYS A 12 -9.50 -9.14 15.10
N GLU A 13 -8.78 -8.05 14.88
CA GLU A 13 -8.98 -6.78 15.58
C GLU A 13 -8.41 -5.66 14.71
N ALA A 14 -9.20 -4.60 14.49
CA ALA A 14 -8.78 -3.39 13.80
C ALA A 14 -9.69 -2.23 14.17
N THR A 15 -9.12 -1.02 14.23
CA THR A 15 -9.89 0.22 14.24
C THR A 15 -9.95 0.75 12.82
N VAL A 16 -11.17 0.89 12.28
CA VAL A 16 -11.41 1.48 10.96
C VAL A 16 -11.87 2.92 11.18
N ALA A 17 -11.14 3.87 10.62
CA ALA A 17 -11.44 5.30 10.73
C ALA A 17 -11.66 5.89 9.33
N GLY A 18 -12.20 7.12 9.29
CA GLY A 18 -12.41 7.83 8.03
C GLY A 18 -13.67 7.39 7.30
N LEU A 19 -13.61 7.42 5.96
CA LEU A 19 -14.76 7.18 5.11
C LEU A 19 -15.22 5.73 5.19
N GLU A 20 -14.29 4.79 5.23
CA GLU A 20 -14.52 3.36 5.32
C GLU A 20 -15.27 2.99 6.60
N GLY A 21 -14.88 3.58 7.73
CA GLY A 21 -15.57 3.40 9.01
C GLY A 21 -16.99 3.96 8.97
N ALA A 22 -17.16 5.17 8.44
CA ALA A 22 -18.48 5.79 8.30
C ALA A 22 -19.42 4.99 7.39
N TYR A 23 -18.91 4.41 6.30
CA TYR A 23 -19.69 3.51 5.47
C TYR A 23 -20.05 2.24 6.22
N LEU A 24 -19.09 1.57 6.86
CA LEU A 24 -19.38 0.35 7.63
C LEU A 24 -20.47 0.57 8.67
N ASP A 25 -20.39 1.65 9.45
CA ASP A 25 -21.41 2.03 10.42
C ASP A 25 -22.78 2.21 9.76
N ALA A 26 -22.83 2.91 8.62
CA ALA A 26 -24.08 3.12 7.89
C ALA A 26 -24.67 1.82 7.30
N VAL A 27 -23.82 0.89 6.86
CA VAL A 27 -24.27 -0.41 6.31
C VAL A 27 -24.84 -1.28 7.44
N LEU A 28 -24.20 -1.26 8.61
CA LEU A 28 -24.66 -1.95 9.83
C LEU A 28 -25.98 -1.38 10.34
N ASP A 29 -26.10 -0.06 10.45
CA ASP A 29 -27.32 0.64 10.91
C ASP A 29 -28.53 0.30 10.02
N ARG A 30 -28.31 0.18 8.72
CA ARG A 30 -29.36 -0.14 7.74
C ARG A 30 -29.61 -1.63 7.54
N SER A 31 -28.92 -2.51 8.28
CA SER A 31 -29.00 -3.97 8.11
C SER A 31 -28.77 -4.42 6.67
N ILE A 32 -27.81 -3.79 5.98
CA ILE A 32 -27.39 -4.15 4.63
C ILE A 32 -26.18 -5.09 4.74
N ASP A 33 -26.06 -6.05 3.82
CA ASP A 33 -24.87 -6.88 3.73
C ASP A 33 -23.68 -6.06 3.20
N GLY A 34 -22.73 -5.75 4.08
CA GLY A 34 -21.49 -5.06 3.74
C GLY A 34 -20.24 -5.87 4.06
N ALA A 35 -19.16 -5.64 3.31
CA ALA A 35 -17.85 -6.22 3.60
C ALA A 35 -16.75 -5.17 3.36
N LEU A 36 -15.82 -5.07 4.31
CA LEU A 36 -14.57 -4.34 4.14
C LEU A 36 -13.48 -5.30 3.69
N LEU A 37 -12.93 -5.06 2.51
CA LEU A 37 -11.78 -5.78 1.98
C LEU A 37 -10.51 -4.98 2.23
N ILE A 38 -9.51 -5.61 2.81
CA ILE A 38 -8.19 -5.01 3.04
C ILE A 38 -7.14 -5.91 2.39
N ALA A 39 -6.22 -5.30 1.65
CA ALA A 39 -5.09 -5.98 1.05
C ALA A 39 -3.78 -5.39 1.59
N GLU A 40 -2.83 -6.26 1.93
CA GLU A 40 -1.51 -5.81 2.34
C GLU A 40 -0.78 -5.13 1.17
N SER A 41 -0.31 -3.91 1.44
CA SER A 41 0.51 -3.10 0.54
C SER A 41 1.96 -3.12 1.00
N LYS A 42 2.89 -3.40 0.07
CA LYS A 42 4.33 -3.36 0.34
C LYS A 42 4.76 -1.98 0.84
N LEU A 43 4.18 -0.94 0.24
CA LEU A 43 4.45 0.45 0.58
C LEU A 43 4.02 0.77 2.01
N LEU A 44 2.77 0.47 2.36
CA LEU A 44 2.25 0.72 3.70
C LEU A 44 2.97 -0.12 4.76
N THR A 45 3.32 -1.37 4.44
CA THR A 45 4.12 -2.23 5.31
C THR A 45 5.51 -1.65 5.56
N ALA A 46 6.16 -1.08 4.55
CA ALA A 46 7.46 -0.42 4.71
C ALA A 46 7.36 0.82 5.62
N ILE A 47 6.33 1.65 5.43
CA ILE A 47 6.10 2.83 6.27
C ILE A 47 5.83 2.41 7.72
N LYS A 48 5.00 1.38 7.93
CA LYS A 48 4.73 0.84 9.27
C LYS A 48 6.03 0.40 9.96
N ARG A 49 6.93 -0.29 9.25
CA ARG A 49 8.25 -0.67 9.80
C ARG A 49 9.10 0.54 10.19
N LEU A 50 9.02 1.65 9.45
CA LEU A 50 9.72 2.88 9.83
C LEU A 50 9.17 3.49 11.12
N VAL A 51 7.84 3.48 11.28
CA VAL A 51 7.17 3.93 12.52
C VAL A 51 7.54 3.03 13.69
N ASP A 52 7.43 1.70 13.53
CA ASP A 52 7.77 0.71 14.56
C ASP A 52 9.25 0.81 14.96
N SER A 53 10.14 1.18 14.03
CA SER A 53 11.56 1.41 14.29
C SER A 53 11.88 2.73 15.00
N SER A 54 10.87 3.54 15.35
CA SER A 54 11.01 4.89 15.93
C SER A 54 11.82 5.88 15.07
N LYS A 55 12.13 5.54 13.81
CA LYS A 55 12.73 6.47 12.84
C LYS A 55 11.75 7.58 12.44
N VAL A 56 10.45 7.34 12.62
CA VAL A 56 9.36 8.28 12.32
C VAL A 56 8.40 8.26 13.51
N THR A 57 8.21 9.41 14.17
CA THR A 57 7.49 9.48 15.45
C THR A 57 6.20 10.30 15.38
N SER A 58 5.99 11.12 14.35
CA SER A 58 4.77 11.92 14.22
C SER A 58 3.89 11.45 13.05
N HIS A 59 2.57 11.54 13.24
CA HIS A 59 1.59 11.27 12.18
C HIS A 59 1.80 12.17 10.95
N ARG A 60 2.25 13.41 11.17
CA ARG A 60 2.58 14.35 10.08
C ARG A 60 3.75 13.83 9.24
N ASP A 61 4.78 13.28 9.87
CA ASP A 61 5.94 12.72 9.17
C ASP A 61 5.56 11.47 8.38
N VAL A 62 4.68 10.63 8.95
CA VAL A 62 4.11 9.48 8.23
C VAL A 62 3.40 9.93 6.96
N MET A 63 2.53 10.95 7.05
CA MET A 63 1.79 11.46 5.89
C MET A 63 2.71 12.12 4.84
N LEU A 64 3.77 12.81 5.28
CA LEU A 64 4.76 13.39 4.38
C LEU A 64 5.56 12.30 3.65
N ILE A 65 6.03 11.29 4.37
CA ILE A 65 6.72 10.13 3.80
C ILE A 65 5.82 9.39 2.83
N LEU A 66 4.54 9.22 3.17
CA LEU A 66 3.57 8.53 2.33
C LEU A 66 3.29 9.32 1.05
N ASN A 67 3.12 10.64 1.12
CA ASN A 67 2.95 11.49 -0.05
C ASN A 67 4.21 11.54 -0.94
N ASP A 68 5.40 11.66 -0.33
CA ASP A 68 6.67 11.67 -1.05
C ASP A 68 6.94 10.31 -1.71
N LEU A 69 6.70 9.21 -1.00
CA LEU A 69 6.77 7.86 -1.54
C LEU A 69 5.76 7.67 -2.67
N VAL A 70 4.47 7.94 -2.48
CA VAL A 70 3.48 7.77 -3.55
C VAL A 70 3.87 8.62 -4.77
N GLY A 71 4.40 9.83 -4.57
CA GLY A 71 4.91 10.67 -5.65
C GLY A 71 6.13 10.10 -6.39
N ARG A 72 7.06 9.44 -5.68
CA ARG A 72 8.29 8.85 -6.26
C ARG A 72 8.13 7.43 -6.79
N VAL A 73 7.27 6.67 -6.13
CA VAL A 73 7.09 5.23 -6.28
C VAL A 73 5.87 4.91 -7.15
N GLY A 74 4.90 5.81 -7.19
CA GLY A 74 3.58 5.54 -7.73
C GLY A 74 2.71 4.75 -6.73
N PRO A 75 1.42 4.56 -7.08
CA PRO A 75 0.50 3.77 -6.28
C PRO A 75 0.91 2.28 -6.25
N ASP A 76 0.64 1.59 -5.14
CA ASP A 76 0.84 0.14 -5.03
C ASP A 76 -0.24 -0.62 -5.82
N VAL A 77 -0.01 -0.76 -7.13
CA VAL A 77 -0.92 -1.46 -8.05
C VAL A 77 -1.06 -2.93 -7.69
N GLY A 78 -0.05 -3.53 -7.03
CA GLY A 78 -0.12 -4.92 -6.57
C GLY A 78 -1.16 -5.12 -5.47
N ALA A 79 -1.26 -4.19 -4.52
CA ALA A 79 -2.33 -4.18 -3.53
C ALA A 79 -3.70 -3.98 -4.18
N ALA A 80 -3.79 -3.08 -5.18
CA ALA A 80 -5.03 -2.84 -5.91
C ALA A 80 -5.51 -4.09 -6.67
N LEU A 81 -4.61 -4.82 -7.33
CA LEU A 81 -4.92 -6.09 -8.03
C LEU A 81 -5.53 -7.13 -7.09
N LYS A 82 -4.98 -7.29 -5.87
CA LYS A 82 -5.54 -8.21 -4.86
C LYS A 82 -6.99 -7.85 -4.50
N LEU A 83 -7.30 -6.57 -4.39
CA LEU A 83 -8.66 -6.09 -4.10
C LEU A 83 -9.60 -6.32 -5.29
N VAL A 84 -9.16 -6.06 -6.51
CA VAL A 84 -9.96 -6.32 -7.72
C VAL A 84 -10.28 -7.81 -7.85
N ASP A 85 -9.29 -8.68 -7.65
CA ASP A 85 -9.49 -10.14 -7.67
C ASP A 85 -10.44 -10.59 -6.56
N ALA A 86 -10.35 -9.99 -5.37
CA ALA A 86 -11.26 -10.28 -4.27
C ALA A 86 -12.71 -9.89 -4.61
N VAL A 87 -12.92 -8.71 -5.20
CA VAL A 87 -14.24 -8.27 -5.68
C VAL A 87 -14.75 -9.19 -6.79
N ALA A 88 -13.90 -9.55 -7.76
CA ALA A 88 -14.25 -10.48 -8.84
C ALA A 88 -14.75 -11.83 -8.31
N LYS A 89 -14.08 -12.38 -7.29
CA LYS A 89 -14.51 -13.62 -6.61
C LYS A 89 -15.85 -13.47 -5.89
N LEU A 90 -16.06 -12.36 -5.18
CA LEU A 90 -17.31 -12.11 -4.43
C LEU A 90 -18.51 -11.87 -5.34
N ALA A 91 -18.28 -11.17 -6.45
CA ALA A 91 -19.31 -10.88 -7.43
C ALA A 91 -19.46 -11.99 -8.49
N GLU A 92 -18.67 -13.06 -8.39
CA GLU A 92 -18.66 -14.21 -9.31
C GLU A 92 -18.54 -13.78 -10.79
N THR A 93 -17.72 -12.76 -11.02
CA THR A 93 -17.50 -12.16 -12.34
C THR A 93 -16.04 -12.22 -12.75
N GLN A 94 -15.78 -12.14 -14.05
CA GLN A 94 -14.44 -11.89 -14.56
C GLN A 94 -14.24 -10.38 -14.69
N ILE A 95 -13.12 -9.88 -14.20
CA ILE A 95 -12.67 -8.50 -14.39
C ILE A 95 -11.35 -8.59 -15.14
N ASP A 96 -11.27 -7.96 -16.32
CA ASP A 96 -10.01 -7.89 -17.06
C ASP A 96 -9.02 -6.99 -16.31
N THR A 97 -7.99 -7.61 -15.75
CA THR A 97 -6.92 -6.92 -15.01
C THR A 97 -5.62 -6.82 -15.80
N SER A 98 -5.59 -7.18 -17.10
CA SER A 98 -4.37 -7.26 -17.92
C SER A 98 -3.56 -5.97 -17.89
N LYS A 99 -4.21 -4.81 -18.04
CA LYS A 99 -3.55 -3.50 -17.98
C LYS A 99 -3.02 -3.16 -16.59
N LEU A 100 -3.75 -3.55 -15.54
CA LEU A 100 -3.30 -3.36 -14.15
C LEU A 100 -2.10 -4.26 -13.83
N GLN A 101 -2.06 -5.48 -14.37
CA GLN A 101 -0.93 -6.40 -14.23
C GLN A 101 0.31 -5.91 -14.97
N GLU A 102 0.15 -5.39 -16.20
CA GLU A 102 1.23 -4.74 -16.94
C GLU A 102 1.78 -3.54 -16.15
N HIS A 103 0.89 -2.71 -15.62
CA HIS A 103 1.25 -1.57 -14.80
C HIS A 103 1.98 -2.01 -13.52
N ALA A 104 1.45 -2.98 -12.78
CA ALA A 104 2.11 -3.50 -11.58
C ALA A 104 3.54 -4.01 -11.88
N SER A 105 3.72 -4.72 -13.00
CA SER A 105 5.02 -5.27 -13.40
C SER A 105 6.03 -4.17 -13.75
N LYS A 106 5.59 -3.11 -14.45
CA LYS A 106 6.46 -2.01 -14.87
C LYS A 106 6.98 -1.18 -13.69
N TYR A 107 6.19 -1.03 -12.64
CA TYR A 107 6.51 -0.16 -11.50
C TYR A 107 6.95 -0.94 -10.24
N ALA A 108 6.88 -2.27 -10.24
CA ALA A 108 7.31 -3.12 -9.11
C ALA A 108 8.75 -2.83 -8.66
N PHE A 109 9.68 -2.69 -9.59
CA PHE A 109 11.08 -2.38 -9.27
C PHE A 109 11.26 -0.99 -8.63
N LEU A 110 10.45 -0.01 -9.04
CA LEU A 110 10.49 1.34 -8.45
C LEU A 110 10.01 1.32 -7.01
N ILE A 111 9.02 0.49 -6.67
CA ILE A 111 8.58 0.26 -5.29
C ILE A 111 9.73 -0.28 -4.45
N GLU A 112 10.39 -1.34 -4.90
CA GLU A 112 11.45 -2.00 -4.13
C GLU A 112 12.67 -1.08 -3.93
N LYS A 113 13.17 -0.46 -4.99
CA LYS A 113 14.32 0.44 -4.93
C LYS A 113 14.11 1.65 -4.01
N ASN A 114 12.94 2.27 -4.05
CA ASN A 114 12.65 3.44 -3.23
C ASN A 114 12.36 3.07 -1.77
N ILE A 115 11.71 1.93 -1.53
CA ILE A 115 11.57 1.39 -0.17
C ILE A 115 12.96 1.15 0.44
N GLU A 116 13.87 0.49 -0.28
CA GLU A 116 15.26 0.27 0.18
C GLU A 116 15.98 1.59 0.52
N ALA A 117 15.80 2.62 -0.30
CA ALA A 117 16.43 3.93 -0.07
C ALA A 117 16.03 4.57 1.27
N LEU A 118 14.83 4.29 1.78
CA LEU A 118 14.37 4.81 3.08
C LEU A 118 15.00 4.14 4.28
N PHE A 119 15.48 2.91 4.13
CA PHE A 119 16.12 2.18 5.22
C PHE A 119 17.61 2.43 5.31
N LYS A 120 18.23 3.00 4.26
CA LYS A 120 19.65 3.36 4.25
C LYS A 120 19.94 4.47 5.28
N PRO A 121 21.03 4.36 6.06
CA PRO A 121 21.45 5.42 6.96
C PRO A 121 21.79 6.70 6.16
N PRO A 122 21.58 7.90 6.75
CA PRO A 122 21.80 9.19 6.06
C PRO A 122 23.19 9.34 5.43
N ALA A 123 24.21 8.72 6.04
CA ALA A 123 25.59 8.75 5.54
C ALA A 123 25.76 8.08 4.17
N GLU A 124 24.97 7.06 3.84
CA GLU A 124 25.06 6.35 2.55
C GLU A 124 24.27 7.05 1.44
N ALA A 125 23.16 7.72 1.78
CA ALA A 125 22.38 8.51 0.84
C ALA A 125 23.17 9.70 0.29
N ILE A 126 23.94 10.38 1.14
CA ILE A 126 24.77 11.54 0.78
C ILE A 126 25.96 11.12 -0.12
N ALA A 127 26.52 9.94 0.11
CA ALA A 127 27.64 9.41 -0.66
C ALA A 127 27.26 9.05 -2.11
N GLN A 128 26.00 8.64 -2.37
CA GLN A 128 25.52 8.36 -3.72
C GLN A 128 25.22 9.63 -4.52
N THR A 129 24.66 10.68 -3.90
CA THR A 129 24.45 11.98 -4.57
C THR A 129 25.74 12.69 -4.99
N ARG A 130 26.88 12.38 -4.36
CA ARG A 130 28.17 12.99 -4.72
C ARG A 130 28.91 12.29 -5.87
N LYS A 131 28.46 11.13 -6.33
CA LYS A 131 29.23 10.30 -7.29
C LYS A 131 28.95 10.53 -8.77
N GLU A 132 28.01 11.40 -9.16
CA GLU A 132 27.66 11.59 -10.57
C GLU A 132 27.53 13.05 -10.99
N ILE A 133 28.63 13.81 -11.00
CA ILE A 133 28.88 14.81 -12.05
C ILE A 133 30.40 14.88 -12.30
N PRO A 134 30.95 14.18 -13.30
CA PRO A 134 32.30 14.49 -13.76
C PRO A 134 32.23 15.83 -14.51
N LEU A 135 32.76 16.89 -13.89
CA LEU A 135 33.11 18.11 -14.61
C LEU A 135 34.32 17.79 -15.49
N VAL A 136 34.07 17.57 -16.77
CA VAL A 136 35.10 17.57 -17.80
C VAL A 136 35.47 19.04 -18.03
N PHE A 137 36.71 19.41 -17.70
CA PHE A 137 37.33 20.69 -18.07
C PHE A 137 37.91 20.59 -19.48
#